data_AF-A0A7Z0SBE2-F1
#
_entry.id   AF-A0A7Z0SBE2-F1
#
_cell.length_a   1.000
_cell.length_b   1.000
_cell.length_c   1.000
_cell.angle_alpha   90.00
_cell.angle_beta   90.00
_cell.angle_gamma   90.00
#
_symmetry.space_group_name_H-M   'P 1'
#
loop_
_entity.id
_entity.type
_entity.pdbx_description
1 polymer ?
#
loop_
_entity_poly.entity_id
_entity_poly.type
_entity_poly.pdbx_seq_one_letter_code
_entity_poly.pdbx_strand_id
1 'polypeptide(L)' 'MELKNHVEAAVVAAKGQTLLAAHLGVSQQAISKWLRRGWVSPTRAQEIEALYGIPRKKLMNPKLVALLQDPADDFEA' A
#
# COMPACT_ATOMS: atom_id res chain seq x y z
N MET A 1 14.10 10.55 7.58
CA MET A 1 12.68 10.35 7.95
C MET A 1 12.46 8.86 8.02
N GLU A 2 12.08 8.33 9.18
CA GLU A 2 11.80 6.91 9.36
C GLU A 2 10.37 6.61 8.89
N LEU A 3 10.20 5.65 7.98
CA LEU A 3 8.89 5.21 7.50
C LEU A 3 8.38 4.10 8.42
N LYS A 4 7.24 4.34 9.06
CA LYS A 4 6.55 3.39 9.95
C LYS A 4 5.81 2.31 9.17
N ASN A 5 5.45 2.57 7.91
CA ASN A 5 4.83 1.59 7.01
C ASN A 5 4.94 2.01 5.53
N HIS A 6 4.59 1.12 4.61
CA HIS A 6 4.67 1.39 3.17
C HIS A 6 3.56 2.31 2.65
N VAL A 7 2.49 2.56 3.42
CA VAL A 7 1.49 3.58 3.06
C VAL A 7 2.08 4.99 3.21
N GLU A 8 2.99 5.20 4.17
CA GLU A 8 3.74 6.45 4.26
C GLU A 8 4.63 6.68 3.04
N ALA A 9 5.22 5.62 2.47
CA ALA A 9 5.97 5.74 1.21
C ALA A 9 5.08 6.26 0.07
N ALA A 10 3.83 5.81 -0.01
CA ALA A 10 2.86 6.32 -0.99
C ALA A 10 2.52 7.79 -0.76
N VAL A 11 2.40 8.22 0.50
CA VAL A 11 2.15 9.62 0.85
C VAL A 11 3.33 10.52 0.48
N VAL A 12 4.57 10.05 0.73
CA VAL A 12 5.78 10.78 0.34
C VAL A 12 5.89 10.88 -1.17
N ALA A 13 5.67 9.79 -1.91
CA ALA A 13 5.69 9.78 -3.37
C ALA A 13 4.64 10.73 -3.98
N ALA A 14 3.45 10.79 -3.38
CA ALA A 14 2.39 11.71 -3.77
C ALA A 14 2.62 13.18 -3.34
N LYS A 15 3.67 13.46 -2.56
CA LYS A 15 3.94 14.78 -1.94
C LYS A 15 2.85 15.24 -0.95
N GLY A 16 2.19 14.31 -0.28
CA GLY A 16 1.25 14.59 0.81
C GLY A 16 -0.07 13.81 0.74
N GLN A 17 -0.79 13.79 1.86
CA GLN A 17 -2.03 13.01 1.98
C GLN A 17 -3.15 13.54 1.08
N THR A 18 -3.26 14.87 0.92
CA THR A 18 -4.29 15.49 0.08
C THR A 18 -4.08 15.17 -1.40
N LEU A 19 -2.84 15.20 -1.88
CA LEU A 19 -2.51 14.84 -3.27
C LEU A 19 -2.71 13.34 -3.52
N LEU A 20 -2.30 12.48 -2.58
CA LEU A 20 -2.59 11.04 -2.68
C LEU A 20 -4.09 10.78 -2.74
N ALA A 21 -4.88 11.45 -1.89
CA ALA A 21 -6.33 11.36 -1.88
C ALA A 21 -6.94 11.80 -3.21
N ALA A 22 -6.47 12.92 -3.77
CA ALA A 22 -6.92 13.42 -5.07
C ALA A 22 -6.60 12.45 -6.21
N HIS A 23 -5.38 11.92 -6.29
CA HIS A 23 -4.98 10.96 -7.32
C HIS A 23 -5.78 9.65 -7.25
N LEU A 24 -6.15 9.21 -6.05
CA LEU A 24 -6.93 7.97 -5.85
C LEU A 24 -8.45 8.18 -5.87
N GLY A 25 -8.92 9.42 -5.95
CA GLY A 25 -10.35 9.75 -5.89
C GLY A 25 -11.01 9.38 -4.55
N VAL A 26 -10.29 9.53 -3.44
CA VAL A 26 -10.78 9.22 -2.07
C VAL A 26 -10.68 10.45 -1.16
N SER A 27 -11.26 10.37 0.04
CA SER A 27 -11.10 11.41 1.05
C SER A 27 -9.72 11.34 1.73
N GLN A 28 -9.21 12.47 2.20
CA GLN A 28 -7.98 12.51 3.01
C GLN A 28 -8.14 11.72 4.34
N GLN A 29 -9.37 11.60 4.86
CA GLN A 29 -9.68 10.74 6.02
C GLN A 29 -9.44 9.25 5.71
N ALA A 30 -9.71 8.80 4.48
CA ALA A 30 -9.40 7.43 4.06
C ALA A 30 -7.89 7.17 4.10
N ILE A 31 -7.09 8.12 3.61
CA ILE A 31 -5.62 8.05 3.69
C ILE A 31 -5.15 7.99 5.15
N SER A 32 -5.67 8.87 6.01
CA SER A 32 -5.34 8.87 7.45
C SER A 32 -5.67 7.52 8.11
N LYS A 33 -6.81 6.92 7.79
CA LYS A 33 -7.18 5.57 8.25
C LYS A 33 -6.17 4.51 7.78
N TRP A 34 -5.68 4.60 6.55
CA TRP A 34 -4.69 3.66 6.00
C TRP A 34 -3.32 3.80 6.64
N LEU A 35 -2.88 5.04 6.90
CA LEU A 35 -1.65 5.32 7.62
C LEU A 35 -1.68 4.76 9.04
N ARG A 36 -2.80 4.93 9.76
CA ARG A 36 -2.95 4.40 11.12
C ARG A 36 -2.89 2.88 11.18
N ARG A 37 -3.45 2.18 10.18
CA ARG A 37 -3.43 0.71 10.13
C ARG A 37 -2.19 0.12 9.44
N GLY A 38 -1.49 0.93 8.64
CA GLY A 38 -0.27 0.55 7.91
C GLY A 38 -0.47 -0.24 6.62
N TRP A 39 -1.69 -0.31 6.09
CA TRP A 39 -2.00 -1.06 4.87
C TRP A 39 -3.24 -0.54 4.13
N VAL A 40 -3.47 -1.02 2.90
CA VAL A 40 -4.62 -0.71 2.04
C VAL A 40 -5.31 -1.99 1.52
N SER A 41 -6.51 -1.86 0.93
CA SER A 41 -7.18 -3.00 0.28
C SER A 41 -6.41 -3.42 -0.99
N PRO A 42 -6.57 -4.67 -1.48
CA PRO A 42 -5.86 -5.14 -2.67
C PRO A 42 -6.02 -4.23 -3.89
N THR A 43 -7.25 -3.78 -4.16
CA THR A 43 -7.54 -2.83 -5.24
C THR A 43 -6.76 -1.53 -5.10
N ARG A 44 -6.69 -0.95 -3.89
CA ARG A 44 -5.96 0.29 -3.62
C ARG A 44 -4.44 0.08 -3.69
N ALA A 45 -3.96 -1.10 -3.31
CA ALA A 45 -2.55 -1.44 -3.45
C ALA A 45 -2.13 -1.49 -4.93
N GLN A 46 -2.98 -2.05 -5.79
CA GLN A 46 -2.76 -2.06 -7.24
C GLN A 46 -2.74 -0.65 -7.84
N GLU A 47 -3.68 0.22 -7.44
CA GLU A 47 -3.69 1.62 -7.91
C GLU A 47 -2.45 2.39 -7.47
N ILE A 48 -2.03 2.24 -6.20
CA ILE A 48 -0.82 2.88 -5.68
C ILE A 48 0.44 2.33 -6.36
N GLU A 49 0.49 1.02 -6.63
CA GLU A 49 1.57 0.40 -7.41
C GLU A 49 1.66 1.00 -8.81
N ALA A 50 0.52 1.15 -9.50
CA ALA A 50 0.48 1.75 -10.84
C ALA A 50 0.91 3.22 -10.87
N LEU A 51 0.56 4.00 -9.84
CA LEU A 51 0.86 5.43 -9.77
C LEU A 51 2.28 5.73 -9.27
N TYR A 52 2.81 4.93 -8.34
CA TYR A 52 4.03 5.26 -7.59
C TYR A 52 5.09 4.15 -7.59
N GLY A 53 4.84 3.00 -8.21
CA GLY A 53 5.79 1.88 -8.31
C GLY A 53 6.04 1.13 -7.01
N ILE A 54 5.22 1.34 -5.97
CA ILE A 54 5.38 0.66 -4.68
C ILE A 54 4.76 -0.73 -4.79
N PRO A 55 5.52 -1.83 -4.56
CA PRO A 55 5.01 -3.18 -4.73
C PRO A 55 3.74 -3.44 -3.90
N ARG A 56 2.66 -3.91 -4.53
CA ARG A 56 1.35 -4.09 -3.89
C ARG A 56 1.41 -5.00 -2.66
N LYS A 57 2.27 -6.02 -2.69
CA LYS A 57 2.51 -6.95 -1.56
C LYS A 57 2.98 -6.22 -0.29
N LYS A 58 3.68 -5.09 -0.42
CA LYS A 58 4.15 -4.28 0.71
C LYS A 58 3.07 -3.35 1.28
N LEU A 59 2.04 -3.06 0.50
CA LEU A 59 0.95 -2.14 0.84
C LEU A 59 -0.27 -2.84 1.43
N MET A 60 -0.42 -4.14 1.20
CA MET A 60 -1.57 -4.93 1.63
C MET A 60 -1.47 -5.37 3.09
N ASN A 61 -2.60 -5.84 3.65
CA ASN A 61 -2.64 -6.39 5.00
C ASN A 61 -1.62 -7.55 5.13
N PRO A 62 -0.66 -7.49 6.07
CA PRO A 62 0.37 -8.53 6.21
C PRO A 62 -0.19 -9.94 6.42
N LYS A 63 -1.31 -10.07 7.13
CA LYS A 63 -1.97 -11.37 7.34
C LYS A 63 -2.51 -11.95 6.03
N LEU A 64 -3.02 -11.09 5.15
CA LEU A 64 -3.51 -11.51 3.84
C LEU A 64 -2.34 -11.91 2.93
N VAL A 65 -1.24 -11.17 2.97
CA VAL A 65 -0.02 -11.49 2.20
C VAL A 65 0.54 -12.84 2.64
N ALA A 66 0.62 -13.10 3.95
CA ALA A 66 1.09 -14.37 4.47
C ALA A 66 0.21 -15.56 4.05
N LEU A 67 -1.11 -15.37 3.89
CA LEU A 67 -2.03 -16.40 3.39
C LEU A 67 -1.87 -16.68 1.88
N LEU A 68 -1.37 -15.71 1.11
CA LEU A 68 -1.14 -15.83 -0.33
C LEU A 68 0.26 -16.37 -0.66
N GLN A 69 1.17 -16.35 0.30
CA GLN A 69 2.48 -16.99 0.18
C GLN A 69 2.30 -18.48 0.50
N ASP A 70 2.01 -19.26 -0.54
CA ASP A 70 2.02 -20.72 -0.46
C ASP A 70 3.48 -21.21 -0.47
N PRO A 71 3.91 -22.14 0.41
CA PRO A 71 5.22 -22.78 0.31
C PRO A 71 5.48 -23.48 -1.03
N ALA A 72 4.48 -23.62 -1.91
CA ALA A 72 4.67 -24.11 -3.26
C ALA A 72 5.42 -23.15 -4.22
N ASP A 73 5.67 -21.89 -3.83
CA ASP A 73 6.50 -20.96 -4.63
C ASP A 73 7.99 -21.41 -4.73
N ASP A 74 8.41 -22.45 -3.97
CA ASP A 74 9.75 -23.05 -4.03
C ASP A 74 9.89 -24.17 -5.09
N PHE A 75 8.85 -24.51 -5.86
CA PHE A 75 8.90 -25.59 -6.87
C PHE A 75 9.41 -25.18 -8.26
N GLU A 76 9.92 -23.96 -8.44
CA GLU A 76 10.68 -23.58 -9.62
C GLU A 76 11.98 -22.83 -9.25
N ALA A 77 13.06 -23.60 -9.08
CA ALA A 77 14.44 -23.16 -9.30
C ALA A 77 15.33 -24.36 -9.69
#